data_AF-A0A0J1LE96-F1
#
_entry.id   AF-A0A0J1LE96-F1
#
_cell.length_a   1.000
_cell.length_b   1.000
_cell.length_c   1.000
_cell.angle_alpha   90.00
_cell.angle_beta   90.00
_cell.angle_gamma   90.00
#
_symmetry.space_group_name_H-M   'P 1'
#
loop_
_entity.id
_entity.type
_entity.pdbx_description
1 polymer ?
#
loop_
_entity_poly.entity_id
_entity_poly.type
_entity_poly.pdbx_seq_one_letter_code
_entity_poly.pdbx_strand_id
1 'polypeptide(L)'
;MDEELIKKLKNHIYWDEGMDESMLSFYLEQAKTYVKNATGKQTEYLIIMVAGIFYEYRVAEKELGEALNALTPFFVQEVFADAEETD
;
A
#
# COMPACT_ATOMS: atom_id res chain seq x y z
N MET A 1 15.55 5.06 3.22
CA MET A 1 14.72 3.94 2.78
C MET A 1 14.29 3.20 4.03
N ASP A 2 13.01 2.87 4.16
CA ASP A 2 12.50 2.22 5.38
C ASP A 2 12.69 0.69 5.26
N GLU A 3 13.77 0.20 5.84
CA GLU A 3 14.14 -1.23 5.80
C GLU A 3 13.06 -2.12 6.44
N GLU A 4 12.32 -1.59 7.40
CA GLU A 4 11.26 -2.33 8.06
C GLU A 4 10.03 -2.50 7.16
N LEU A 5 9.66 -1.47 6.40
CA LEU A 5 8.62 -1.59 5.37
C LEU A 5 8.99 -2.57 4.27
N ILE A 6 10.27 -2.60 3.85
CA ILE A 6 10.73 -3.59 2.87
C ILE A 6 10.55 -5.01 3.41
N LYS A 7 10.95 -5.26 4.66
CA LYS A 7 10.76 -6.56 5.30
C LYS A 7 9.28 -6.95 5.39
N LYS A 8 8.41 -6.01 5.79
CA LYS A 8 6.96 -6.23 5.87
C LYS A 8 6.36 -6.53 4.49
N LEU A 9 6.75 -5.78 3.45
CA LEU A 9 6.31 -6.03 2.08
C LEU A 9 6.76 -7.40 1.59
N LYS A 10 8.03 -7.77 1.78
CA LYS A 10 8.55 -9.09 1.41
C LYS A 10 7.74 -10.22 2.04
N ASN A 11 7.43 -10.10 3.33
CA ASN A 11 6.58 -11.08 4.01
C ASN A 11 5.15 -11.10 3.46
N HIS A 12 4.59 -9.93 3.11
CA HIS A 12 3.23 -9.81 2.58
C HIS A 12 3.05 -10.46 1.20
N ILE A 13 4.05 -10.35 0.33
CA ILE A 13 4.03 -10.92 -1.03
C ILE A 13 4.67 -12.30 -1.12
N TYR A 14 4.98 -12.93 0.02
CA TYR A 14 5.67 -14.23 0.09
C TYR A 14 6.96 -14.26 -0.75
N TRP A 15 7.83 -13.25 -0.54
CA TRP A 15 9.08 -13.10 -1.28
C TRP A 15 10.04 -14.27 -1.08
N ASP A 16 10.51 -14.85 -2.18
CA ASP A 16 11.50 -15.93 -2.16
C ASP A 16 12.95 -15.39 -2.21
N GLU A 17 13.87 -16.10 -1.56
CA GLU A 17 15.30 -15.78 -1.60
C GLU A 17 15.84 -15.85 -3.03
N GLY A 18 16.50 -14.78 -3.47
CA GLY A 18 17.09 -14.66 -4.81
C GLY A 18 16.25 -13.92 -5.85
N MET A 19 15.03 -13.50 -5.51
CA MET A 19 14.22 -12.60 -6.36
C MET A 19 14.80 -11.16 -6.38
N ASP A 20 14.54 -10.42 -7.47
CA ASP A 20 15.04 -9.05 -7.66
C ASP A 20 14.32 -8.00 -6.79
N GLU A 21 15.00 -7.47 -5.77
CA GLU A 21 14.43 -6.51 -4.84
C GLU A 21 14.48 -5.05 -5.30
N SER A 22 15.05 -4.76 -6.48
CA SER A 22 15.34 -3.40 -6.95
C SER A 22 14.10 -2.48 -6.98
N MET A 23 12.93 -3.05 -7.28
CA MET A 23 11.67 -2.31 -7.41
C MET A 23 10.86 -2.20 -6.12
N LEU A 24 11.19 -2.95 -5.06
CA LEU A 24 10.41 -2.95 -3.82
C LEU A 24 10.34 -1.56 -3.18
N SER A 25 11.46 -0.83 -3.22
CA SER A 25 11.53 0.54 -2.71
C SER A 25 10.62 1.50 -3.50
N PHE A 26 10.59 1.36 -4.83
CA PHE A 26 9.74 2.17 -5.70
C PHE A 26 8.25 1.93 -5.39
N TYR A 27 7.82 0.67 -5.25
CA TYR A 27 6.42 0.35 -4.93
C TYR A 27 6.00 0.93 -3.57
N LEU A 28 6.87 0.85 -2.55
CA LEU A 28 6.59 1.44 -1.24
C LEU A 28 6.45 2.96 -1.30
N GLU A 29 7.30 3.66 -2.04
CA GLU A 29 7.22 5.12 -2.15
C GLU A 29 5.97 5.57 -2.93
N GLN A 30 5.57 4.82 -3.96
CA GLN A 30 4.31 5.07 -4.66
C GLN A 30 3.12 4.79 -3.76
N ALA A 31 3.14 3.69 -2.99
CA ALA A 31 2.08 3.35 -2.05
C ALA A 31 1.93 4.41 -0.95
N LYS A 32 3.04 4.89 -0.37
CA LYS A 32 3.05 6.00 0.59
C LYS A 32 2.37 7.25 0.03
N THR A 33 2.70 7.60 -1.21
CA THR A 33 2.11 8.77 -1.87
C THR A 33 0.62 8.57 -2.11
N TYR A 34 0.22 7.39 -2.58
CA TYR A 34 -1.17 7.04 -2.84
C TYR A 34 -2.02 7.09 -1.56
N VAL A 35 -1.57 6.40 -0.50
CA VAL A 35 -2.28 6.36 0.79
C VAL A 35 -2.38 7.75 1.39
N LYS A 36 -1.29 8.53 1.38
CA LYS A 36 -1.31 9.91 1.87
C LYS A 36 -2.31 10.79 1.11
N ASN A 37 -2.40 10.63 -0.21
CA ASN A 37 -3.36 11.40 -1.00
C ASN A 37 -4.80 10.94 -0.74
N ALA A 38 -5.01 9.65 -0.46
CA ALA A 38 -6.33 9.08 -0.22
C ALA A 38 -6.87 9.38 1.19
N THR A 39 -6.01 9.43 2.20
CA THR A 39 -6.43 9.51 3.61
C THR A 39 -5.90 10.74 4.36
N GLY A 40 -4.93 11.48 3.80
CA GLY A 40 -4.18 12.52 4.52
C GLY A 40 -3.09 11.96 5.45
N LYS A 41 -3.02 10.64 5.63
CA LYS A 41 -2.12 9.95 6.57
C LYS A 41 -1.24 8.92 5.88
N GLN A 42 -0.30 8.36 6.62
CA GLN A 42 0.57 7.29 6.15
C GLN A 42 0.40 6.03 7.00
N THR A 43 -0.82 5.49 7.06
CA THR A 43 -1.12 4.25 7.77
C THR A 43 -0.33 3.10 7.17
N GLU A 44 0.54 2.50 7.97
CA GLU A 44 1.49 1.46 7.54
C GLU A 44 0.79 0.29 6.85
N TYR A 45 -0.30 -0.22 7.43
CA TYR A 45 -1.05 -1.34 6.87
C TYR A 45 -1.51 -1.07 5.43
N LEU A 46 -2.09 0.10 5.17
CA LEU A 46 -2.55 0.50 3.84
C LEU A 46 -1.39 0.66 2.86
N ILE A 47 -0.24 1.14 3.33
CA ILE A 47 0.97 1.25 2.50
C ILE A 47 1.42 -0.13 2.04
N ILE A 48 1.46 -1.12 2.94
CA ILE A 48 1.85 -2.50 2.58
C ILE A 48 0.84 -3.12 1.61
N MET A 49 -0.46 -2.95 1.83
CA MET A 49 -1.51 -3.45 0.94
C MET A 49 -1.39 -2.86 -0.48
N VAL A 50 -1.27 -1.53 -0.58
CA VAL A 50 -1.14 -0.85 -1.88
C VAL A 50 0.17 -1.21 -2.58
N ALA A 51 1.28 -1.32 -1.83
CA ALA A 51 2.56 -1.74 -2.41
C ALA A 51 2.53 -3.19 -2.94
N GLY A 52 1.82 -4.09 -2.25
CA GLY A 52 1.57 -5.46 -2.73
C GLY A 52 0.77 -5.48 -4.04
N ILE A 53 -0.27 -4.64 -4.14
CA ILE A 53 -1.05 -4.47 -5.38
C ILE A 53 -0.15 -3.96 -6.51
N PHE A 54 0.69 -2.96 -6.27
CA PHE A 54 1.61 -2.43 -7.30
C PHE A 54 2.69 -3.43 -7.73
N TYR A 55 3.10 -4.32 -6.82
CA TYR A 55 4.01 -5.41 -7.14
C TYR A 55 3.38 -6.44 -8.09
N GLU A 56 2.13 -6.83 -7.80
CA GLU A 56 1.36 -7.84 -8.55
C GLU A 56 0.91 -7.30 -9.91
N TYR A 57 0.31 -6.11 -9.92
CA TYR A 57 -0.29 -5.52 -11.11
C TYR A 57 0.62 -4.45 -11.73
N ARG A 58 1.37 -4.85 -12.76
CA ARG A 58 2.36 -4.00 -13.45
C ARG A 58 1.80 -3.29 -14.69
N VAL A 59 0.56 -3.58 -15.05
CA VAL A 59 -0.15 -3.02 -16.21
C VAL A 59 -1.51 -2.49 -15.74
N ALA A 60 -1.95 -1.38 -16.33
CA ALA A 60 -3.22 -0.76 -16.02
C ALA A 60 -4.39 -1.56 -16.62
N GLU A 61 -4.73 -2.67 -15.95
CA GLU A 61 -5.82 -3.57 -16.34
C GLU A 61 -7.00 -3.47 -15.37
N LYS A 62 -8.10 -4.17 -15.69
CA LYS A 62 -9.35 -4.10 -14.92
C LYS A 62 -9.14 -4.54 -13.48
N GLU A 63 -8.34 -5.58 -13.30
CA GLU A 63 -8.02 -6.24 -12.04
C GLU A 63 -7.26 -5.30 -11.09
N LEU A 64 -6.36 -4.45 -11.60
CA LEU A 64 -5.71 -3.40 -10.81
C LEU A 64 -6.75 -2.44 -10.24
N GLY A 65 -7.67 -1.96 -11.08
CA GLY A 65 -8.73 -1.06 -10.66
C GLY A 65 -9.65 -1.70 -9.61
N GLU A 66 -10.00 -2.97 -9.79
CA GLU A 66 -10.80 -3.73 -8.83
C GLU A 66 -10.08 -3.92 -7.49
N ALA A 67 -8.79 -4.26 -7.50
CA ALA A 67 -7.98 -4.42 -6.29
C ALA A 67 -7.87 -3.10 -5.51
N LEU A 68 -7.65 -1.97 -6.19
CA LEU A 68 -7.61 -0.65 -5.55
C LEU A 68 -8.99 -0.24 -5.00
N ASN A 69 -10.07 -0.49 -5.74
CA ASN A 69 -11.43 -0.19 -5.28
C ASN A 69 -11.85 -1.06 -4.08
N ALA A 70 -11.34 -2.29 -3.97
CA ALA A 70 -11.58 -3.13 -2.80
C ALA A 70 -11.00 -2.52 -1.51
N LEU A 71 -10.00 -1.62 -1.61
CA LEU A 71 -9.44 -0.90 -0.46
C LEU A 71 -10.26 0.33 -0.04
N THR A 72 -11.25 0.77 -0.83
CA THR A 72 -12.05 1.95 -0.54
C THR A 72 -12.66 1.97 0.87
N PRO A 73 -13.26 0.89 1.41
CA PRO A 73 -13.80 0.90 2.76
C PRO A 73 -12.76 1.21 3.84
N PHE A 74 -11.52 0.76 3.66
CA PHE A 74 -10.43 1.00 4.61
C PHE A 74 -9.94 2.45 4.54
N PHE A 75 -9.85 3.03 3.34
CA PHE A 75 -9.53 4.46 3.20
C PHE A 75 -10.59 5.34 3.84
N VAL A 76 -11.88 5.01 3.62
CA VAL A 76 -13.01 5.70 4.25
C VAL A 76 -12.90 5.62 5.77
N GLN A 77 -12.71 4.42 6.33
CA GLN A 77 -12.55 4.24 7.78
C GLN A 77 -11.40 5.08 8.33
N GLU A 78 -10.26 5.12 7.65
CA GLU A 78 -9.08 5.88 8.10
C GLU A 78 -9.32 7.40 8.14
N VAL A 79 -10.06 7.93 7.15
CA VAL A 79 -10.43 9.35 7.10
C VAL A 79 -11.40 9.71 8.23
N PHE A 80 -12.36 8.83 8.53
CA PHE A 80 -13.36 9.08 9.57
C PHE A 80 -12.89 8.78 10.99
N ALA A 81 -11.87 7.94 11.18
CA ALA A 81 -11.29 7.67 12.50
C ALA A 81 -10.78 8.95 13.19
N ASP A 82 -10.33 9.96 12.44
CA ASP A 82 -9.95 11.26 13.00
C ASP A 82 -11.14 12.17 13.30
N ALA A 83 -12.25 12.00 12.58
CA ALA A 83 -13.43 12.84 12.76
C ALA A 83 -14.12 12.58 14.11
N GLU A 84 -14.02 11.35 14.62
CA GLU A 84 -14.55 10.95 15.93
C GLU A 84 -13.68 11.40 17.12
N GLU A 85 -12.42 11.81 16.92
CA GLU A 85 -11.56 12.35 18.00
C GLU A 85 -11.75 13.87 18.22
N THR A 86 -12.50 14.55 17.34
CA THR A 86 -12.69 16.01 17.37
C THR A 86 -14.01 16.52 17.98
N ASP A 87 -14.83 15.66 18.57
CA ASP A 87 -16.07 16.04 19.28
C ASP A 87 -15.99 15.84 20.82
#